data_AF-F2L0E4-F1
#
_entry.id   AF-F2L0E4-F1
#
_cell.length_a   1.000
_cell.length_b   1.000
_cell.length_c   1.000
_cell.angle_alpha   90.00
_cell.angle_beta   90.00
_cell.angle_gamma   90.00
#
_symmetry.space_group_name_H-M   'P 1'
#
loop_
_entity.id
_entity.type
_entity.pdbx_description
1 polymer ?
#
loop_
_entity_poly.entity_id
_entity_poly.type
_entity_poly.pdbx_seq_one_letter_code
_entity_poly.pdbx_strand_id
1 'polypeptide(L)' 'MLAQRRRERLDCEVADWERFSALPEDVQRRVLEALGCPCVDASTRLLLVRLERMGILKCL' A
#
# COMPACT_ATOMS: atom_id res chain seq x y z
N MET A 1 -5.00 30.04 -2.46
CA MET A 1 -5.78 28.96 -1.81
C MET A 1 -5.39 27.64 -2.45
N LEU A 2 -4.41 26.94 -1.89
CA LEU A 2 -3.97 25.64 -2.40
C LEU A 2 -5.03 24.61 -2.01
N ALA A 3 -5.62 23.98 -3.02
CA ALA A 3 -6.61 22.93 -2.84
C ALA A 3 -5.96 21.78 -2.06
N GLN A 4 -6.17 21.77 -0.75
CA GLN A 4 -5.92 20.63 0.14
C GLN A 4 -6.96 19.56 -0.22
N ARG A 5 -6.86 19.01 -1.44
CA ARG A 5 -7.48 17.72 -1.74
C ARG A 5 -6.91 16.79 -0.69
N ARG A 6 -7.76 16.25 0.18
CA ARG A 6 -7.44 15.06 0.98
C ARG A 6 -7.13 13.93 0.00
N ARG A 7 -5.96 13.97 -0.63
CA ARG A 7 -5.28 12.77 -1.07
C ARG A 7 -4.96 12.11 0.26
N GLU A 8 -5.78 11.14 0.63
CA GLU A 8 -5.41 10.13 1.60
C GLU A 8 -4.13 9.50 1.03
N ARG A 9 -2.98 10.13 1.29
CA ARG A 9 -1.69 9.49 1.10
C ARG A 9 -1.76 8.32 2.05
N LEU A 10 -1.88 7.13 1.49
CA LEU A 10 -1.64 5.91 2.20
C LEU A 10 -0.13 5.89 2.43
N ASP A 11 0.31 6.58 3.49
CA ASP A 11 1.67 6.48 4.02
C ASP A 11 1.77 5.09 4.67
N CYS A 12 1.85 4.07 3.81
CA CYS A 12 2.03 2.68 4.20
C CYS A 12 3.50 2.30 4.05
N GLU A 13 3.99 1.45 4.94
CA GLU A 13 5.31 0.85 4.86
C GLU A 13 5.20 -0.68 5.03
N VAL A 14 6.18 -1.40 4.50
CA VAL A 14 6.27 -2.84 4.71
C VAL A 14 6.78 -3.09 6.12
N ALA A 15 5.91 -3.66 6.97
CA ALA A 15 6.21 -3.95 8.36
C ALA A 15 6.88 -5.33 8.53
N ASP A 16 6.49 -6.31 7.70
CA ASP A 16 7.03 -7.68 7.73
C ASP A 16 7.54 -8.08 6.35
N TRP A 17 8.85 -7.91 6.14
CA TRP A 17 9.52 -8.20 4.89
C TRP A 17 9.58 -9.69 4.56
N GLU A 18 9.62 -10.58 5.57
CA GLU A 18 9.62 -12.03 5.32
C GLU A 18 8.27 -12.47 4.75
N ARG A 19 7.17 -12.07 5.39
CA ARG A 19 5.83 -12.40 4.89
C ARG A 19 5.49 -11.67 3.59
N PHE A 20 6.02 -10.48 3.39
CA PHE A 20 5.90 -9.77 2.12
C PHE A 20 6.61 -10.51 0.97
N SER A 21 7.83 -11.00 1.20
CA SER A 21 8.60 -11.77 0.20
C SER A 21 7.94 -13.09 -0.20
N ALA A 22 7.09 -13.65 0.68
CA ALA A 22 6.30 -14.85 0.42
C ALA A 22 5.05 -14.60 -0.44
N LEU A 23 4.70 -13.34 -0.72
CA LEU A 23 3.57 -12.99 -1.60
C LEU A 23 3.91 -13.26 -3.07
N PRO A 24 2.93 -13.45 -3.95
CA PRO A 24 3.17 -13.55 -5.39
C PRO A 24 3.90 -12.30 -5.92
N GLU A 25 4.79 -12.47 -6.89
CA GLU A 25 5.59 -11.37 -7.45
C GLU A 25 4.73 -10.22 -8.00
N ASP A 26 3.60 -10.54 -8.64
CA ASP A 26 2.63 -9.55 -9.11
C ASP A 26 2.03 -8.69 -7.99
N VAL A 27 1.83 -9.29 -6.82
CA VAL A 27 1.32 -8.59 -5.63
C VAL A 27 2.42 -7.70 -5.05
N GLN A 28 3.65 -8.21 -4.94
CA GLN A 28 4.79 -7.43 -4.46
C GLN A 28 5.03 -6.19 -5.32
N ARG A 29 5.07 -6.36 -6.64
CA ARG A 29 5.25 -5.27 -7.61
C ARG A 29 4.17 -4.19 -7.44
N ARG A 30 2.90 -4.59 -7.43
CA ARG A 30 1.77 -3.67 -7.25
C ARG A 30 1.82 -2.91 -5.94
N VAL A 31 2.23 -3.54 -4.85
CA VAL A 31 2.37 -2.88 -3.55
C VAL A 31 3.48 -1.84 -3.60
N LEU A 32 4.66 -2.20 -4.11
CA LEU A 32 5.80 -1.28 -4.20
C LEU A 32 5.49 -0.06 -5.10
N GLU A 33 4.82 -0.30 -6.24
CA GLU A 33 4.32 0.77 -7.11
C GLU A 33 3.31 1.68 -6.38
N ALA A 34 2.44 1.10 -5.56
CA ALA A 34 1.45 1.81 -4.78
C ALA A 34 2.05 2.66 -3.65
N LEU A 35 3.12 2.18 -3.00
CA LEU A 35 3.85 2.94 -1.98
C LEU A 35 4.54 4.18 -2.57
N GLY A 36 5.00 4.08 -3.81
CA GLY A 36 5.64 5.19 -4.53
C GLY A 36 4.67 6.15 -5.22
N CYS A 37 3.38 5.80 -5.33
CA CYS A 37 2.41 6.57 -6.12
C CYS A 37 1.25 7.09 -5.26
N PRO A 38 0.98 8.41 -5.23
CA PRO A 38 -0.17 8.97 -4.51
C PRO A 38 -1.52 8.72 -5.22
N CYS A 39 -1.52 8.01 -6.34
CA CYS A 39 -2.70 7.70 -7.14
C CYS A 39 -2.79 6.19 -7.28
N VAL A 40 -3.48 5.55 -6.33
CA VAL A 40 -3.72 4.11 -6.36
C VAL A 40 -5.18 3.84 -6.71
N ASP A 41 -5.42 2.90 -7.62
CA ASP A 41 -6.76 2.48 -7.97
C ASP A 41 -7.46 1.79 -6.79
N ALA A 42 -8.79 1.75 -6.80
CA ALA A 42 -9.60 1.18 -5.71
C ALA A 42 -9.23 -0.28 -5.39
N SER A 43 -8.89 -1.08 -6.41
CA SER A 43 -8.46 -2.47 -6.24
C SER A 43 -7.12 -2.58 -5.51
N THR A 44 -6.18 -1.69 -5.80
CA THR A 44 -4.87 -1.62 -5.14
C THR A 44 -5.01 -1.14 -3.70
N ARG A 45 -5.89 -0.16 -3.46
CA ARG A 45 -6.24 0.28 -2.10
C ARG A 45 -6.80 -0.87 -1.24
N LEU A 46 -7.70 -1.69 -1.80
CA LEU A 46 -8.22 -2.88 -1.12
C LEU A 46 -7.13 -3.91 -0.80
N LEU A 47 -6.18 -4.08 -1.71
CA LEU A 47 -5.03 -4.96 -1.51
C LEU A 47 -4.16 -4.46 -0.35
N LEU A 48 -3.82 -3.17 -0.30
CA LEU A 48 -3.04 -2.58 0.79
C LEU A 48 -3.72 -2.75 2.15
N VAL A 49 -5.03 -2.48 2.24
CA VAL A 49 -5.81 -2.67 3.48
C VAL A 49 -5.84 -4.14 3.91
N ARG A 50 -5.93 -5.07 2.96
CA ARG A 50 -5.91 -6.50 3.29
C ARG A 50 -4.55 -6.93 3.82
N LEU A 51 -3.47 -6.44 3.23
CA LEU A 51 -2.11 -6.72 3.69
C LEU A 51 -1.80 -6.07 5.04
N GLU A 52 -2.34 -4.88 5.30
CA GLU A 52 -2.30 -4.23 6.60
C GLU A 52 -2.99 -5.06 7.67
N ARG A 53 -4.22 -5.54 7.40
CA ARG A 53 -4.94 -6.44 8.33
C ARG A 53 -4.22 -7.76 8.61
N MET A 54 -3.39 -8.21 7.66
CA MET A 54 -2.54 -9.40 7.84
C MET A 54 -1.26 -9.10 8.62
N GLY A 55 -0.99 -7.83 8.96
CA GLY A 55 0.22 -7.38 9.63
C GLY A 55 1.44 -7.29 8.72
N ILE A 56 1.27 -7.38 7.40
CA ILE A 56 2.36 -7.33 6.42
C ILE A 56 2.74 -5.88 6.11
N LEU A 57 1.73 -5.00 6.01
CA LEU A 57 1.90 -3.57 5.86
C LEU A 57 1.47 -2.84 7.14
N LYS A 58 1.96 -1.62 7.30
CA LYS A 58 1.52 -0.69 8.32
C LYS A 58 1.25 0.65 7.68
N CYS A 59 0.02 1.13 7.74
CA CYS A 59 -0.36 2.44 7.24
C CYS A 59 -0.55 3.43 8.40
N LEU A 60 -0.12 4.68 8.22
CA LEU A 60 -0.20 5.77 9.22
C LEU A 60 -1.41 6.67 9.01
#